data_AF-A0A428THP9-F1
#
_entry.id   AF-A0A428THP9-F1
#
_cell.length_a   1.000
_cell.length_b   1.000
_cell.length_c   1.000
_cell.angle_alpha   90.00
_cell.angle_beta   90.00
_cell.angle_gamma   90.00
#
_symmetry.space_group_name_H-M   'P 1'
#
loop_
_entity.id
_entity.type
_entity.pdbx_description
1 polymer ?
#
loop_
_entity_poly.entity_id
_entity_poly.type
_entity_poly.pdbx_seq_one_letter_code
_entity_poly.pdbx_strand_id
1 'polypeptide(L)'
;MADNGRSPTDIITYIGVPLAVLGVLPILYNTFATLVSLSRIKRMLRRSRLTALTRSDIVNRVIEIELPRYAVMPLDRFQDRSEYWTLSRHPSSIPGGSWTTFNWKTHSIGMKTQRVEYADQVRQPQVEVAFDELVCYLLDLGAVPNPHGWKLLRSTGLWTPVGCSLMMSPDGREDALTVALSNDSDGNLSLAVAWSSSWITRNYSNLPPYWVRLPAPPQKQETPDQGASSEAAGSSRRGSEEGLAKPEKPDKGMDSIELDSIHQESSSQPNKAITCQIAMSGIVTALTEQTHYGNQSNFNLDSLYVDHLRIHPIKSDGVWFASAATAFGTSSQTILWNYKIPDEILSFARKETVPCGVLVVLGMVDESETPDWATKHNDYGASIDQFARRSQEQRAAMMAEARMAPAQREAAVRERMRKETEQRMHDMRDKMRADQQRRDQRMMEALQSPKWDTKLVAEHSLQWLKANGHWDASLSLKDVVGFMLHRMVLDGEFASNICRMLDLWKAWGEVGGMRQSDYQAIQDEKPGFANATLLVALIRDTSTAVEGTVSMDLQECLRMWRKVRLG
;
A
#
# COMPACT_ATOMS: atom_id res chain seq x y z
N MET A 1 67.63 -13.16 90.00
CA MET A 1 66.59 -13.97 89.32
C MET A 1 65.33 -13.12 89.30
N ALA A 2 64.98 -12.57 88.14
CA ALA A 2 63.74 -11.82 87.96
C ALA A 2 62.90 -12.63 86.98
N ASP A 3 61.89 -13.34 87.48
CA ASP A 3 60.91 -14.00 86.63
C ASP A 3 60.12 -12.90 85.90
N ASN A 4 60.36 -12.78 84.60
CA ASN A 4 59.53 -11.98 83.71
C ASN A 4 58.13 -12.58 83.72
N GLY A 5 57.24 -12.00 84.53
CA GLY A 5 55.83 -12.33 84.63
C GLY A 5 55.07 -12.05 83.33
N ARG A 6 55.29 -12.86 82.30
CA ARG A 6 54.34 -13.02 81.20
C ARG A 6 53.52 -14.25 81.53
N SER A 7 52.37 -14.03 82.14
CA SER A 7 51.44 -15.13 82.35
C SER A 7 50.98 -15.65 80.98
N PRO A 8 50.75 -16.96 80.79
CA PRO A 8 50.18 -17.49 79.54
C PRO A 8 48.90 -16.77 79.11
N THR A 9 48.14 -16.28 80.10
CA THR A 9 46.98 -15.40 79.95
C THR A 9 47.28 -14.08 79.25
N ASP A 10 48.43 -13.44 79.49
CA ASP A 10 48.80 -12.19 78.81
C ASP A 10 49.11 -12.44 77.33
N ILE A 11 49.78 -13.55 77.01
CA ILE A 11 50.09 -13.92 75.61
C ILE A 11 48.81 -14.22 74.84
N ILE A 12 47.86 -14.95 75.45
CA ILE A 12 46.56 -15.24 74.84
C ILE A 12 45.75 -13.95 74.61
N THR A 13 45.77 -13.03 75.57
CA THR A 13 44.95 -11.81 75.51
C THR A 13 45.52 -10.78 74.52
N TYR A 14 46.84 -10.56 74.53
CA TYR A 14 47.46 -9.51 73.72
C TYR A 14 47.90 -9.96 72.32
N ILE A 15 48.14 -11.26 72.10
CA ILE A 15 48.57 -11.79 70.81
C ILE A 15 47.50 -12.75 70.25
N GLY A 16 47.01 -13.68 71.07
CA GLY A 16 46.04 -14.70 70.63
C GLY A 16 44.71 -14.10 70.14
N VAL A 17 44.11 -13.17 70.90
CA VAL A 17 42.84 -12.54 70.54
C VAL A 17 42.95 -11.70 69.25
N PRO A 18 43.93 -10.80 69.09
CA PRO A 18 44.09 -10.07 67.82
C PRO A 18 44.36 -10.98 66.62
N LEU A 19 45.15 -12.06 66.78
CA LEU A 19 45.43 -13.01 65.70
C LEU A 19 44.17 -13.78 65.29
N ALA A 20 43.33 -14.16 66.26
CA ALA A 20 42.03 -14.79 65.99
C ALA A 20 41.08 -13.82 65.25
N VAL A 21 41.05 -12.55 65.65
CA VAL A 21 40.26 -11.50 64.96
C VAL A 21 40.77 -11.29 63.54
N LEU A 22 42.09 -11.26 63.32
CA LEU A 22 42.69 -11.21 61.98
C LEU A 22 42.34 -12.43 61.12
N GLY A 23 42.22 -13.62 61.72
CA GLY A 23 41.77 -14.82 61.03
C GLY A 23 40.29 -14.78 60.61
N VAL A 24 39.43 -14.10 61.39
CA VAL A 24 37.97 -14.02 61.13
C VAL A 24 37.60 -12.80 60.27
N LEU A 25 38.45 -11.77 60.19
CA LEU A 25 38.24 -10.55 59.40
C LEU A 25 37.90 -10.80 57.91
N PRO A 26 38.56 -11.72 57.19
CA PRO A 26 38.19 -12.03 55.80
C PRO A 26 36.77 -12.60 55.66
N ILE A 27 36.33 -13.40 56.63
CA ILE A 27 34.98 -13.97 56.66
C ILE A 27 33.96 -12.87 56.94
N LEU A 28 34.25 -11.97 57.88
CA LEU A 28 33.41 -10.79 58.18
C LEU A 28 33.32 -9.82 57.00
N TYR A 29 34.43 -9.61 56.28
CA TYR A 29 34.44 -8.79 55.08
C TYR A 29 33.58 -9.42 53.98
N ASN A 30 33.72 -10.73 53.75
CA ASN A 30 32.91 -11.45 52.77
C ASN A 30 31.43 -11.38 53.15
N THR A 31 31.05 -11.71 54.39
CA THR A 31 29.65 -11.64 54.84
C THR A 31 29.07 -10.23 54.67
N PHE A 32 29.80 -9.20 55.05
CA PHE A 32 29.38 -7.82 54.87
C PHE A 32 29.19 -7.48 53.37
N ALA A 33 30.18 -7.80 52.54
CA ALA A 33 30.09 -7.59 51.09
C ALA A 33 28.92 -8.34 50.44
N THR A 34 28.63 -9.58 50.88
CA THR A 34 27.48 -10.37 50.41
C THR A 34 26.16 -9.68 50.74
N LEU A 35 26.01 -9.17 51.97
CA LEU A 35 24.78 -8.55 52.45
C LEU A 35 24.55 -7.20 51.77
N VAL A 36 25.60 -6.42 51.58
CA VAL A 36 25.53 -5.16 50.83
C VAL A 36 25.09 -5.43 49.40
N SER A 37 25.74 -6.36 48.69
CA SER A 37 25.39 -6.72 47.31
C SER A 37 23.97 -7.27 47.20
N LEU A 38 23.56 -8.18 48.09
CA LEU A 38 22.22 -8.73 48.12
C LEU A 38 21.16 -7.67 48.44
N SER A 39 21.45 -6.73 49.35
CA SER A 39 20.53 -5.63 49.66
C SER A 39 20.34 -4.68 48.47
N ARG A 40 21.43 -4.39 47.73
CA ARG A 40 21.40 -3.60 46.49
C ARG A 40 20.56 -4.30 45.43
N ILE A 41 20.78 -5.60 45.22
CA ILE A 41 20.03 -6.42 44.26
C ILE A 41 18.55 -6.47 44.63
N LYS A 42 18.20 -6.76 45.89
CA LYS A 42 16.80 -6.73 46.37
C LYS A 42 16.15 -5.36 46.23
N ARG A 43 16.91 -4.27 46.38
CA ARG A 43 16.40 -2.91 46.15
C ARG A 43 16.15 -2.64 44.67
N MET A 44 17.07 -3.07 43.80
CA MET A 44 16.90 -2.98 42.35
C MET A 44 15.68 -3.77 41.86
N LEU A 45 15.54 -5.03 42.28
CA LEU A 45 14.41 -5.90 41.93
C LEU A 45 13.07 -5.34 42.41
N ARG A 46 13.02 -4.77 43.63
CA ARG A 46 11.82 -4.11 44.15
C ARG A 46 11.45 -2.86 43.35
N ARG A 47 12.43 -2.07 42.92
CA ARG A 47 12.19 -0.88 42.09
C ARG A 47 11.66 -1.23 40.71
N SER A 48 12.11 -2.34 40.12
CA SER A 48 11.62 -2.85 38.83
C SER A 48 10.40 -3.78 38.95
N ARG A 49 9.86 -3.99 40.16
CA ARG A 49 8.72 -4.89 40.45
C ARG A 49 8.89 -6.33 39.94
N LEU A 50 10.11 -6.84 39.92
CA LEU A 50 10.38 -8.22 39.52
C LEU A 50 10.25 -9.16 40.72
N THR A 51 9.45 -10.21 40.56
CA THR A 51 9.36 -11.33 41.49
C THR A 51 10.55 -12.25 41.24
N ALA A 52 11.56 -12.19 42.11
CA ALA A 52 12.76 -13.02 41.99
C ALA A 52 13.08 -13.74 43.29
N LEU A 53 13.50 -15.00 43.20
CA LEU A 53 14.05 -15.74 44.34
C LEU A 53 15.56 -15.45 44.40
N THR A 54 16.06 -15.03 45.56
CA THR A 54 17.50 -14.74 45.75
C THR A 54 18.08 -15.71 46.77
N ARG A 55 19.12 -16.46 46.37
CA ARG A 55 19.92 -17.35 47.22
C ARG A 55 21.35 -16.84 47.25
N SER A 56 21.95 -16.69 48.43
CA SER A 56 23.31 -16.19 48.56
C SER A 56 24.23 -17.25 49.14
N ASP A 57 25.35 -17.50 48.47
CA ASP A 57 26.46 -18.29 48.99
C ASP A 57 27.60 -17.35 49.39
N ILE A 58 27.84 -17.29 50.70
CA ILE A 58 28.84 -16.42 51.33
C ILE A 58 30.26 -16.93 51.07
N VAL A 59 30.42 -18.26 50.96
CA VAL A 59 31.73 -18.90 50.82
C VAL A 59 32.25 -18.72 49.40
N ASN A 60 31.39 -18.97 48.42
CA ASN A 60 31.74 -18.87 46.99
C ASN A 60 31.60 -17.47 46.40
N ARG A 61 31.25 -16.47 47.23
CA ARG A 61 31.04 -15.07 46.83
C ARG A 61 30.01 -14.89 45.70
N VAL A 62 28.96 -15.68 45.74
CA VAL A 62 28.01 -15.82 44.63
C VAL A 62 26.58 -15.59 45.10
N ILE A 63 25.80 -14.90 44.29
CA ILE A 63 24.36 -14.71 44.50
C ILE A 63 23.64 -15.36 43.31
N GLU A 64 22.84 -16.38 43.59
CA GLU A 64 21.96 -17.00 42.62
C GLU A 64 20.60 -16.30 42.66
N ILE A 65 20.13 -15.86 41.51
CA ILE A 65 18.86 -15.16 41.35
C ILE A 65 18.02 -15.93 40.35
N GLU A 66 16.87 -16.42 40.78
CA GLU A 66 15.89 -17.04 39.87
C GLU A 66 14.90 -15.96 39.41
N LEU A 67 14.92 -15.67 38.11
CA LEU A 67 14.06 -14.68 37.46
C LEU A 67 13.06 -15.36 36.50
N PRO A 68 11.79 -14.95 36.49
CA PRO A 68 10.82 -15.45 35.52
C PRO A 68 11.17 -15.04 34.09
N ARG A 69 11.04 -15.98 33.16
CA ARG A 69 11.02 -15.76 31.72
C ARG A 69 9.57 -15.53 31.28
N TYR A 70 9.33 -14.46 30.53
CA TYR A 70 8.01 -14.09 30.02
C TYR A 70 7.94 -14.19 28.50
N ALA A 71 6.75 -14.53 28.00
CA ALA A 71 6.30 -14.15 26.67
C ALA A 71 5.43 -12.90 26.80
N VAL A 72 5.62 -11.98 25.87
CA VAL A 72 4.85 -10.73 25.80
C VAL A 72 4.13 -10.63 24.46
N MET A 73 2.93 -10.08 24.51
CA MET A 73 2.15 -9.69 23.34
C MET A 73 1.70 -8.23 23.51
N PRO A 74 1.65 -7.43 22.44
CA PRO A 74 1.04 -6.11 22.50
C PRO A 74 -0.38 -6.19 23.07
N LEU A 75 -0.80 -5.15 23.78
CA LEU A 75 -2.19 -5.03 24.24
C LEU A 75 -3.14 -4.89 23.03
N ASP A 76 -4.42 -5.15 23.26
CA ASP A 76 -5.41 -4.96 22.20
C ASP A 76 -5.66 -3.46 21.99
N ARG A 77 -5.40 -2.99 20.77
CA ARG A 77 -5.55 -1.60 20.36
C ARG A 77 -6.93 -1.01 20.68
N PHE A 78 -7.99 -1.81 20.57
CA PHE A 78 -9.39 -1.36 20.69
C PHE A 78 -9.96 -1.57 22.08
N GLN A 79 -9.58 -2.65 22.77
CA GLN A 79 -10.04 -2.95 24.12
C GLN A 79 -9.25 -2.16 25.17
N ASP A 80 -7.92 -2.09 25.04
CA ASP A 80 -7.01 -1.53 26.05
C ASP A 80 -6.50 -0.12 25.66
N ARG A 81 -7.42 0.74 25.20
CA ARG A 81 -7.09 2.03 24.55
C ARG A 81 -6.15 2.92 25.37
N SER A 82 -6.36 3.05 26.68
CA SER A 82 -5.54 3.94 27.51
C SER A 82 -4.12 3.45 27.70
N GLU A 83 -3.91 2.13 27.74
CA GLU A 83 -2.62 1.53 28.05
C GLU A 83 -1.78 1.24 26.81
N TYR A 84 -2.42 0.98 25.67
CA TYR A 84 -1.76 0.74 24.38
C TYR A 84 -0.94 1.95 23.90
N TRP A 85 -1.51 3.16 24.02
CA TRP A 85 -0.92 4.43 23.56
C TRP A 85 -0.05 5.12 24.61
N THR A 86 0.19 4.49 25.76
CA THR A 86 1.00 5.09 26.84
C THR A 86 2.17 4.19 27.20
N LEU A 87 3.28 4.81 27.61
CA LEU A 87 4.42 4.07 28.12
C LEU A 87 4.13 3.53 29.52
N SER A 88 4.86 2.48 29.88
CA SER A 88 4.84 1.95 31.24
C SER A 88 5.25 3.03 32.22
N ARG A 89 4.49 3.16 33.32
CA ARG A 89 4.79 4.12 34.39
C ARG A 89 6.11 3.81 35.11
N HIS A 90 6.58 2.56 35.03
CA HIS A 90 7.72 2.06 35.78
C HIS A 90 8.62 1.18 34.90
N PRO A 91 9.37 1.76 33.94
CA PRO A 91 10.34 1.00 33.18
C PRO A 91 11.46 0.48 34.08
N SER A 92 11.91 -0.73 33.81
CA SER A 92 13.06 -1.35 34.47
C SER A 92 14.33 -0.64 34.05
N SER A 93 15.18 -0.33 35.03
CA SER A 93 16.53 0.20 34.80
C SER A 93 17.60 -0.89 34.77
N ILE A 94 17.18 -2.16 34.87
CA ILE A 94 18.07 -3.32 34.85
C ILE A 94 18.40 -3.63 33.39
N PRO A 95 19.67 -3.84 33.01
CA PRO A 95 20.03 -4.23 31.65
C PRO A 95 19.31 -5.53 31.24
N GLY A 96 18.80 -5.62 30.02
CA GLY A 96 17.92 -6.73 29.59
C GLY A 96 16.43 -6.46 29.82
N GLY A 97 16.08 -5.31 30.41
CA GLY A 97 14.73 -4.90 30.73
C GLY A 97 14.09 -3.95 29.72
N SER A 98 14.66 -3.75 28.53
CA SER A 98 14.19 -2.72 27.58
C SER A 98 12.72 -2.89 27.20
N TRP A 99 12.24 -4.13 27.19
CA TRP A 99 10.84 -4.47 26.92
C TRP A 99 9.88 -3.82 27.93
N THR A 100 10.27 -3.60 29.18
CA THR A 100 9.39 -3.00 30.21
C THR A 100 9.02 -1.53 29.97
N THR A 101 9.55 -0.92 28.91
CA THR A 101 9.21 0.43 28.47
C THR A 101 7.74 0.57 28.05
N PHE A 102 7.15 -0.50 27.50
CA PHE A 102 5.74 -0.53 27.09
C PHE A 102 4.87 -1.38 28.03
N ASN A 103 3.56 -1.22 27.90
CA ASN A 103 2.57 -2.05 28.56
C ASN A 103 2.31 -3.29 27.70
N TRP A 104 2.50 -4.48 28.28
CA TRP A 104 2.36 -5.75 27.58
C TRP A 104 1.39 -6.67 28.29
N LYS A 105 0.73 -7.53 27.50
CA LYS A 105 0.12 -8.75 28.04
C LYS A 105 1.23 -9.76 28.30
N THR A 106 1.47 -10.08 29.57
CA THR A 106 2.59 -10.93 30.01
C THR A 106 2.12 -12.33 30.36
N HIS A 107 2.86 -13.34 29.88
CA HIS A 107 2.64 -14.76 30.17
C HIS A 107 3.94 -15.38 30.68
N SER A 108 3.95 -16.00 31.86
CA SER A 108 5.16 -16.66 32.39
C SER A 108 5.39 -18.01 31.71
N ILE A 109 6.53 -18.18 31.06
CA ILE A 109 6.91 -19.42 30.36
C ILE A 109 7.80 -20.31 31.25
N GLY A 110 8.65 -19.72 32.09
CA GLY A 110 9.59 -20.48 32.91
C GLY A 110 10.40 -19.61 33.85
N MET A 111 11.45 -20.19 34.43
CA MET A 111 12.39 -19.50 35.33
C MET A 111 13.82 -19.64 34.80
N LYS A 112 14.64 -18.60 35.00
CA LYS A 112 16.07 -18.59 34.69
C LYS A 112 16.86 -18.30 35.96
N THR A 113 17.77 -19.20 36.29
CA THR A 113 18.74 -19.00 37.37
C THR A 113 19.95 -18.24 36.81
N GLN A 114 20.22 -17.06 37.37
CA GLN A 114 21.42 -16.28 37.08
C GLN A 114 22.36 -16.35 38.27
N ARG A 115 23.59 -16.80 38.03
CA ARG A 115 24.68 -16.76 39.01
C ARG A 115 25.42 -15.43 38.84
N VAL A 116 25.43 -14.60 39.88
CA VAL A 116 26.03 -13.25 39.84
C VAL A 116 27.17 -13.19 40.85
N GLU A 117 28.37 -12.91 40.38
CA GLU A 117 29.54 -12.58 41.20
C GLU A 117 29.50 -11.08 41.58
N TYR A 118 30.27 -10.64 42.59
CA TYR A 118 30.20 -9.25 43.06
C TYR A 118 30.63 -8.18 42.04
N ALA A 119 31.37 -8.57 41.01
CA ALA A 119 31.73 -7.68 39.90
C ALA A 119 30.66 -7.61 38.81
N ASP A 120 29.77 -8.61 38.75
CA ASP A 120 28.79 -8.76 37.68
C ASP A 120 27.50 -7.97 37.97
N GLN A 121 26.92 -7.42 36.91
CA GLN A 121 25.64 -6.74 36.98
C GLN A 121 24.50 -7.74 36.78
N VAL A 122 23.47 -7.64 37.62
CA VAL A 122 22.22 -8.38 37.43
C VAL A 122 21.59 -7.98 36.10
N ARG A 123 21.15 -8.96 35.32
CA ARG A 123 20.47 -8.73 34.04
C ARG A 123 19.09 -9.34 34.07
N GLN A 124 18.13 -8.63 33.49
CA GLN A 124 16.79 -9.14 33.32
C GLN A 124 16.77 -10.11 32.12
N PRO A 125 16.12 -11.28 32.22
CA PRO A 125 16.00 -12.20 31.10
C PRO A 125 15.21 -11.54 29.96
N GLN A 126 15.65 -11.80 28.72
CA GLN A 126 14.95 -11.35 27.53
C GLN A 126 13.60 -12.07 27.42
N VAL A 127 12.59 -11.36 26.91
CA VAL A 127 11.24 -11.90 26.72
C VAL A 127 11.02 -12.37 25.31
N GLU A 128 10.16 -13.37 25.15
CA GLU A 128 9.71 -13.85 23.85
C GLU A 128 8.61 -12.95 23.30
N VAL A 129 8.73 -12.48 22.07
CA VAL A 129 7.67 -11.71 21.38
C VAL A 129 7.56 -12.16 19.93
N ALA A 130 6.33 -12.14 19.40
CA ALA A 130 6.09 -12.35 17.98
C ALA A 130 6.61 -11.14 17.20
N PHE A 131 7.48 -11.37 16.21
CA PHE A 131 8.24 -10.28 15.60
C PHE A 131 7.36 -9.36 14.76
N ASP A 132 6.39 -9.94 14.06
CA ASP A 132 5.37 -9.25 13.29
C ASP A 132 4.51 -8.36 14.19
N GLU A 133 4.04 -8.87 15.33
CA GLU A 133 3.24 -8.09 16.28
C GLU A 133 4.05 -6.93 16.89
N LEU A 134 5.33 -7.15 17.19
CA LEU A 134 6.23 -6.10 17.69
C LEU A 134 6.40 -4.98 16.65
N VAL A 135 6.70 -5.33 15.39
CA VAL A 135 6.87 -4.35 14.31
C VAL A 135 5.56 -3.62 14.03
N CYS A 136 4.42 -4.34 14.00
CA CYS A 136 3.08 -3.74 13.89
C CYS A 136 2.88 -2.66 14.96
N TYR A 137 3.16 -3.01 16.21
CA TYR A 137 2.97 -2.14 17.37
C TYR A 137 3.84 -0.87 17.27
N LEU A 138 5.13 -1.03 16.96
CA LEU A 138 6.05 0.10 16.83
C LEU A 138 5.68 1.03 15.67
N LEU A 139 5.28 0.48 14.53
CA LEU A 139 4.77 1.27 13.39
C LEU A 139 3.48 2.02 13.78
N ASP A 140 2.61 1.39 14.55
CA ASP A 140 1.37 2.03 15.02
C ASP A 140 1.66 3.18 15.98
N LEU A 141 2.74 3.12 16.77
CA LEU A 141 3.20 4.24 17.60
C LEU A 141 3.90 5.36 16.80
N GLY A 142 4.31 5.09 15.55
CA GLY A 142 4.94 6.05 14.64
C GLY A 142 6.41 5.81 14.34
N ALA A 143 6.95 4.62 14.64
CA ALA A 143 8.31 4.27 14.27
C ALA A 143 8.47 4.21 12.74
N VAL A 144 9.66 4.52 12.25
CA VAL A 144 9.99 4.45 10.81
C VAL A 144 11.04 3.35 10.60
N PRO A 145 10.84 2.41 9.66
CA PRO A 145 11.80 1.34 9.41
C PRO A 145 13.07 1.90 8.76
N ASN A 146 14.24 1.42 9.21
CA ASN A 146 15.54 1.80 8.66
C ASN A 146 15.93 0.88 7.48
N PRO A 147 16.00 1.38 6.22
CA PRO A 147 16.31 0.56 5.06
C PRO A 147 17.60 -0.24 5.19
N HIS A 148 18.65 0.38 5.73
CA HIS A 148 19.96 -0.25 5.85
C HIS A 148 19.94 -1.39 6.87
N GLY A 149 19.26 -1.19 8.00
CA GLY A 149 19.15 -2.18 9.06
C GLY A 149 18.44 -3.46 8.62
N TRP A 150 17.31 -3.32 7.92
CA TRP A 150 16.55 -4.46 7.41
C TRP A 150 17.31 -5.23 6.33
N LYS A 151 18.00 -4.53 5.43
CA LYS A 151 18.87 -5.17 4.42
C LYS A 151 20.00 -5.96 5.07
N LEU A 152 20.62 -5.41 6.12
CA LEU A 152 21.69 -6.08 6.84
C LEU A 152 21.19 -7.30 7.60
N LEU A 153 20.05 -7.18 8.28
CA LEU A 153 19.40 -8.30 8.97
C LEU A 153 19.05 -9.42 8.01
N ARG A 154 18.54 -9.09 6.83
CA ARG A 154 18.24 -10.08 5.79
C ARG A 154 19.48 -10.83 5.32
N SER A 155 20.57 -10.10 5.04
CA SER A 155 21.77 -10.69 4.45
C SER A 155 22.64 -11.45 5.45
N THR A 156 22.67 -11.04 6.72
CA THR A 156 23.59 -11.59 7.74
C THR A 156 22.88 -12.38 8.85
N GLY A 157 21.56 -12.23 9.01
CA GLY A 157 20.77 -12.95 10.01
C GLY A 157 21.26 -12.69 11.44
N LEU A 158 21.60 -13.77 12.16
CA LEU A 158 22.12 -13.72 13.54
C LEU A 158 23.47 -12.99 13.67
N TRP A 159 24.22 -12.84 12.57
CA TRP A 159 25.53 -12.17 12.57
C TRP A 159 25.43 -10.65 12.40
N THR A 160 24.20 -10.11 12.39
CA THR A 160 23.99 -8.67 12.33
C THR A 160 24.71 -7.99 13.50
N PRO A 161 25.51 -6.93 13.26
CA PRO A 161 26.21 -6.22 14.32
C PRO A 161 25.28 -5.73 15.43
N VAL A 162 25.72 -5.86 16.67
CA VAL A 162 25.03 -5.31 17.84
C VAL A 162 24.95 -3.78 17.70
N GLY A 163 23.79 -3.22 17.99
CA GLY A 163 23.50 -1.79 17.81
C GLY A 163 22.99 -1.43 16.42
N CYS A 164 22.86 -2.40 15.49
CA CYS A 164 22.23 -2.13 14.20
C CYS A 164 20.77 -1.72 14.38
N SER A 165 20.42 -0.53 13.92
CA SER A 165 19.08 0.05 14.00
C SER A 165 18.14 -0.52 12.93
N LEU A 166 17.06 -1.16 13.36
CA LEU A 166 16.00 -1.69 12.51
C LEU A 166 14.84 -0.68 12.37
N MET A 167 14.52 0.04 13.44
CA MET A 167 13.50 1.08 13.41
C MET A 167 14.03 2.33 14.09
N MET A 168 13.63 3.48 13.58
CA MET A 168 14.03 4.80 14.05
C MET A 168 12.84 5.55 14.62
N SER A 169 13.13 6.62 15.36
CA SER A 169 12.16 7.60 15.80
C SER A 169 11.40 8.21 14.60
N PRO A 170 10.21 8.81 14.81
CA PRO A 170 9.45 9.47 13.74
C PRO A 170 10.28 10.53 12.98
N ASP A 171 11.23 11.16 13.66
CA ASP A 171 12.12 12.18 13.11
C ASP A 171 13.35 11.59 12.38
N GLY A 172 13.53 10.26 12.42
CA GLY A 172 14.64 9.54 11.79
C GLY A 172 16.02 9.78 12.43
N ARG A 173 16.08 10.25 13.69
CA ARG A 173 17.33 10.63 14.35
C ARG A 173 17.81 9.66 15.42
N GLU A 174 16.88 9.04 16.13
CA GLU A 174 17.17 8.16 17.26
C GLU A 174 16.75 6.73 16.94
N ASP A 175 17.46 5.75 17.49
CA ASP A 175 17.20 4.35 17.24
C ASP A 175 16.11 3.84 18.18
N ALA A 176 14.99 3.38 17.60
CA ALA A 176 13.85 2.87 18.34
C ALA A 176 13.97 1.36 18.60
N LEU A 177 14.40 0.59 17.60
CA LEU A 177 14.59 -0.87 17.69
C LEU A 177 15.99 -1.22 17.17
N THR A 178 16.81 -1.85 17.99
CA THR A 178 18.19 -2.23 17.65
C THR A 178 18.46 -3.70 17.90
N VAL A 179 19.45 -4.26 17.20
CA VAL A 179 19.94 -5.62 17.47
C VAL A 179 20.76 -5.62 18.76
N ALA A 180 20.38 -6.45 19.72
CA ALA A 180 21.02 -6.57 21.03
C ALA A 180 22.03 -7.73 21.08
N LEU A 181 22.79 -7.82 22.16
CA LEU A 181 23.70 -8.96 22.38
C LEU A 181 22.93 -10.28 22.52
N SER A 182 23.42 -11.31 21.84
CA SER A 182 22.80 -12.65 21.73
C SER A 182 23.05 -13.57 22.94
N ASN A 183 23.58 -13.05 24.06
CA ASN A 183 24.11 -13.84 25.17
C ASN A 183 23.07 -14.74 25.89
N ASP A 184 21.76 -14.55 25.63
CA ASP A 184 20.64 -15.33 26.21
C ASP A 184 19.56 -15.66 25.18
N SER A 185 19.92 -15.68 23.89
CA SER A 185 18.95 -15.66 22.80
C SER A 185 18.42 -17.05 22.39
N ASP A 186 19.04 -18.13 22.88
CA ASP A 186 18.74 -19.53 22.52
C ASP A 186 18.69 -19.76 20.99
N GLY A 187 19.46 -19.01 20.20
CA GLY A 187 19.48 -19.08 18.74
C GLY A 187 18.41 -18.23 18.03
N ASN A 188 17.68 -17.40 18.77
CA ASN A 188 16.77 -16.40 18.22
C ASN A 188 17.48 -15.04 18.04
N LEU A 189 16.85 -14.13 17.29
CA LEU A 189 17.32 -12.75 17.17
C LEU A 189 17.05 -12.00 18.49
N SER A 190 18.08 -11.42 19.09
CA SER A 190 17.97 -10.53 20.25
C SER A 190 17.83 -9.08 19.81
N LEU A 191 16.83 -8.39 20.35
CA LEU A 191 16.50 -7.00 20.05
C LEU A 191 16.40 -6.20 21.35
N ALA A 192 16.70 -4.91 21.26
CA ALA A 192 16.48 -3.93 22.34
C ALA A 192 15.67 -2.76 21.80
N VAL A 193 14.76 -2.25 22.63
CA VAL A 193 13.94 -1.07 22.31
C VAL A 193 14.34 0.10 23.21
N ALA A 194 14.53 1.25 22.59
CA ALA A 194 14.57 2.54 23.26
C ALA A 194 13.39 3.37 22.76
N TRP A 195 12.58 3.94 23.65
CA TRP A 195 11.43 4.72 23.25
C TRP A 195 11.22 5.94 24.14
N SER A 196 10.93 7.09 23.52
CA SER A 196 10.56 8.33 24.21
C SER A 196 9.05 8.58 24.12
N SER A 197 8.46 9.13 25.18
CA SER A 197 7.03 9.50 25.18
C SER A 197 6.68 10.54 24.13
N SER A 198 7.64 11.36 23.69
CA SER A 198 7.45 12.38 22.66
C SER A 198 7.31 11.82 21.24
N TRP A 199 7.61 10.53 21.02
CA TRP A 199 7.57 9.91 19.70
C TRP A 199 6.20 9.34 19.33
N ILE A 200 5.27 9.31 20.26
CA ILE A 200 3.92 8.79 20.02
C ILE A 200 3.15 9.85 19.22
N THR A 201 3.14 9.69 17.91
CA THR A 201 2.53 10.66 16.97
C THR A 201 1.12 10.29 16.56
N ARG A 202 0.74 9.01 16.73
CA ARG A 202 -0.57 8.46 16.32
C ARG A 202 -1.46 8.23 17.53
N ASN A 203 -2.78 8.30 17.28
CA ASN A 203 -3.83 8.15 18.29
C ASN A 203 -4.91 7.15 17.81
N TYR A 204 -5.89 6.88 18.68
CA TYR A 204 -7.01 5.98 18.41
C TYR A 204 -7.83 6.31 17.14
N SER A 205 -7.80 7.56 16.67
CA SER A 205 -8.47 8.02 15.46
C SER A 205 -7.75 7.60 14.17
N ASN A 206 -6.48 7.21 14.27
CA ASN A 206 -5.69 6.81 13.11
C ASN A 206 -6.00 5.35 12.79
N LEU A 207 -5.90 4.97 11.52
CA LEU A 207 -6.08 3.58 11.12
C LEU A 207 -4.86 2.73 11.48
N PRO A 208 -5.02 1.43 11.77
CA PRO A 208 -3.86 0.56 11.97
C PRO A 208 -2.96 0.54 10.72
N PRO A 209 -1.66 0.21 10.84
CA PRO A 209 -0.67 0.33 9.77
C PRO A 209 -0.91 -0.56 8.53
N TYR A 210 -1.92 -1.43 8.59
CA TYR A 210 -2.33 -2.36 7.52
C TYR A 210 -3.68 -2.00 6.88
N TRP A 211 -4.24 -0.84 7.23
CA TRP A 211 -5.51 -0.34 6.72
C TRP A 211 -5.31 0.90 5.85
N VAL A 212 -6.06 0.96 4.76
CA VAL A 212 -6.08 2.08 3.83
C VAL A 212 -7.46 2.70 3.81
N ARG A 213 -7.55 4.02 4.03
CA ARG A 213 -8.80 4.76 3.84
C ARG A 213 -8.91 5.22 2.40
N LEU A 214 -9.91 4.74 1.69
CA LEU A 214 -10.26 5.19 0.35
C LEU A 214 -11.31 6.30 0.48
N PRO A 215 -11.01 7.54 0.04
CA PRO A 215 -11.96 8.64 0.13
C PRO A 215 -13.13 8.41 -0.84
N ALA A 216 -14.32 8.87 -0.46
CA ALA A 216 -15.48 8.86 -1.35
C ALA A 216 -15.41 10.05 -2.33
N PRO A 217 -15.88 9.91 -3.58
CA PRO A 217 -15.88 11.01 -4.55
C PRO A 217 -16.75 12.18 -4.08
N PRO A 218 -16.32 13.45 -4.25
CA PRO A 218 -17.13 14.60 -3.91
C PRO A 218 -18.37 14.66 -4.82
N GLN A 219 -19.57 14.78 -4.23
CA GLN A 219 -20.78 14.99 -5.01
C GLN A 219 -20.71 16.36 -5.72
N LYS A 220 -20.96 16.36 -7.02
CA LYS A 220 -21.34 17.57 -7.75
C LYS A 220 -22.72 17.95 -7.21
N GLN A 221 -22.80 19.00 -6.40
CA GLN A 221 -24.08 19.56 -5.97
C GLN A 221 -24.81 20.04 -7.23
N GLU A 222 -25.79 19.28 -7.69
CA GLU A 222 -26.80 19.81 -8.59
C GLU A 222 -27.53 20.90 -7.80
N THR A 223 -27.30 22.16 -8.18
CA THR A 223 -28.10 23.29 -7.74
C THR A 223 -29.56 22.98 -8.04
N PRO A 224 -30.47 22.94 -7.05
CA PRO A 224 -31.88 22.81 -7.33
C PRO A 224 -32.34 24.08 -8.04
N ASP A 225 -32.65 23.97 -9.33
CA ASP A 225 -33.29 25.04 -10.10
C ASP A 225 -34.61 25.40 -9.41
N GLN A 226 -34.62 26.60 -8.83
CA GLN A 226 -35.82 27.28 -8.38
C GLN A 226 -36.55 27.81 -9.62
N GLY A 227 -37.74 27.28 -9.91
CA GLY A 227 -38.52 27.73 -11.05
C GLY A 227 -39.97 27.24 -11.09
N ALA A 228 -40.82 27.91 -10.31
CA ALA A 228 -42.26 28.11 -10.53
C ALA A 228 -43.27 26.99 -10.18
N SER A 229 -43.88 27.23 -9.02
CA SER A 229 -45.22 26.85 -8.53
C SER A 229 -46.38 26.96 -9.54
N SER A 230 -47.37 26.05 -9.46
CA SER A 230 -48.76 26.37 -9.06
C SER A 230 -49.65 25.11 -8.98
N GLU A 231 -50.13 24.85 -7.77
CA GLU A 231 -51.49 24.43 -7.35
C GLU A 231 -52.34 23.48 -8.23
N ALA A 232 -52.81 22.37 -7.65
CA ALA A 232 -54.15 22.31 -7.02
C ALA A 232 -54.55 20.86 -6.65
N ALA A 233 -55.13 20.74 -5.45
CA ALA A 233 -55.65 19.53 -4.85
C ALA A 233 -56.94 19.00 -5.52
N GLY A 234 -57.24 17.70 -5.34
CA GLY A 234 -58.63 17.25 -5.34
C GLY A 234 -58.94 15.79 -5.70
N SER A 235 -59.04 14.95 -4.67
CA SER A 235 -60.22 14.10 -4.40
C SER A 235 -60.55 12.85 -5.25
N SER A 236 -60.55 11.70 -4.54
CA SER A 236 -61.67 10.74 -4.38
C SER A 236 -61.48 9.29 -4.84
N ARG A 237 -61.48 8.42 -3.81
CA ARG A 237 -62.18 7.12 -3.64
C ARG A 237 -62.93 6.53 -4.85
N ARG A 238 -62.72 5.23 -5.11
CA ARG A 238 -63.73 4.16 -4.89
C ARG A 238 -63.12 2.75 -4.95
N GLY A 239 -63.74 1.83 -4.22
CA GLY A 239 -63.29 0.47 -3.91
C GLY A 239 -63.49 -0.57 -5.02
N SER A 240 -62.96 -1.77 -4.79
CA SER A 240 -63.69 -3.02 -4.45
C SER A 240 -64.21 -3.70 -5.74
N GLU A 241 -64.05 -4.97 -6.06
CA GLU A 241 -63.74 -6.29 -5.48
C GLU A 241 -63.42 -7.15 -6.76
N GLU A 242 -62.78 -8.32 -6.82
CA GLU A 242 -63.14 -9.62 -6.24
C GLU A 242 -62.27 -10.70 -6.95
N GLY A 243 -61.94 -11.81 -6.27
CA GLY A 243 -62.14 -13.15 -6.85
C GLY A 243 -61.01 -13.92 -7.56
N LEU A 244 -60.36 -14.81 -6.78
CA LEU A 244 -59.93 -16.19 -7.11
C LEU A 244 -58.84 -16.48 -8.17
N ALA A 245 -57.70 -17.02 -7.72
CA ALA A 245 -57.40 -18.47 -7.69
C ALA A 245 -55.87 -18.73 -7.56
N LYS A 246 -55.47 -19.48 -6.52
CA LYS A 246 -54.18 -20.21 -6.50
C LYS A 246 -54.33 -21.49 -7.32
N PRO A 247 -53.24 -21.98 -7.92
CA PRO A 247 -52.70 -23.23 -7.37
C PRO A 247 -51.16 -23.22 -7.19
N GLU A 248 -50.80 -23.89 -6.10
CA GLU A 248 -49.62 -24.72 -5.79
C GLU A 248 -48.27 -24.51 -6.51
N LYS A 249 -47.25 -24.41 -5.66
CA LYS A 249 -45.81 -24.50 -5.94
C LYS A 249 -45.44 -25.87 -6.56
N PRO A 250 -44.27 -25.94 -7.20
CA PRO A 250 -43.23 -26.78 -6.61
C PRO A 250 -41.93 -26.03 -6.37
N ASP A 251 -41.25 -26.46 -5.31
CA ASP A 251 -39.98 -25.97 -4.77
C ASP A 251 -38.86 -25.85 -5.81
N LYS A 252 -38.17 -24.71 -5.79
CA LYS A 252 -36.75 -24.60 -6.14
C LYS A 252 -36.08 -23.46 -5.35
N GLY A 253 -35.11 -23.87 -4.54
CA GLY A 253 -33.76 -23.30 -4.56
C GLY A 253 -33.58 -21.91 -3.99
N MET A 254 -33.08 -21.88 -2.77
CA MET A 254 -32.70 -20.73 -1.95
C MET A 254 -31.44 -20.01 -2.48
N ASP A 255 -31.53 -19.30 -3.61
CA ASP A 255 -30.39 -18.51 -4.16
C ASP A 255 -30.78 -17.10 -4.68
N SER A 256 -32.05 -16.68 -4.66
CA SER A 256 -32.46 -15.40 -5.26
C SER A 256 -32.60 -14.22 -4.29
N ILE A 257 -32.45 -14.44 -2.98
CA ILE A 257 -32.67 -13.38 -1.97
C ILE A 257 -31.36 -12.61 -1.67
N GLU A 258 -30.20 -13.23 -1.88
CA GLU A 258 -28.90 -12.56 -1.73
C GLU A 258 -28.61 -11.61 -2.91
N LEU A 259 -29.06 -11.91 -4.14
CA LEU A 259 -28.79 -11.04 -5.30
C LEU A 259 -29.56 -9.70 -5.27
N ASP A 260 -30.80 -9.69 -4.81
CA ASP A 260 -31.62 -8.47 -4.78
C ASP A 260 -31.18 -7.50 -3.65
N SER A 261 -30.62 -8.02 -2.56
CA SER A 261 -30.03 -7.19 -1.50
C SER A 261 -28.68 -6.59 -1.93
N ILE A 262 -27.90 -7.30 -2.77
CA ILE A 262 -26.63 -6.83 -3.37
C ILE A 262 -26.83 -5.60 -4.28
N HIS A 263 -27.90 -5.59 -5.09
CA HIS A 263 -28.17 -4.45 -5.97
C HIS A 263 -28.72 -3.23 -5.21
N GLN A 264 -29.49 -3.42 -4.14
CA GLN A 264 -30.06 -2.31 -3.38
C GLN A 264 -29.02 -1.62 -2.46
N GLU A 265 -28.04 -2.37 -1.93
CA GLU A 265 -26.92 -1.82 -1.15
C GLU A 265 -25.92 -1.04 -2.02
N SER A 266 -25.67 -1.47 -3.26
CA SER A 266 -24.80 -0.75 -4.21
C SER A 266 -25.29 0.67 -4.53
N SER A 267 -26.61 0.90 -4.45
CA SER A 267 -27.24 2.19 -4.77
C SER A 267 -27.28 3.18 -3.60
N SER A 268 -27.09 2.72 -2.36
CA SER A 268 -27.26 3.54 -1.14
C SER A 268 -25.95 3.85 -0.41
N GLN A 269 -24.82 3.25 -0.82
CA GLN A 269 -23.50 3.39 -0.17
C GLN A 269 -22.44 4.27 -0.89
N PRO A 270 -22.70 5.07 -1.96
CA PRO A 270 -21.61 5.75 -2.68
C PRO A 270 -20.93 6.88 -1.90
N ASN A 271 -21.49 7.29 -0.75
CA ASN A 271 -21.11 8.50 -0.02
C ASN A 271 -20.25 8.26 1.24
N LYS A 272 -19.83 7.02 1.51
CA LYS A 272 -19.04 6.67 2.70
C LYS A 272 -17.61 6.30 2.34
N ALA A 273 -16.65 6.76 3.15
CA ALA A 273 -15.27 6.33 3.02
C ALA A 273 -15.15 4.83 3.32
N ILE A 274 -14.38 4.12 2.51
CA ILE A 274 -14.16 2.68 2.66
C ILE A 274 -12.79 2.47 3.28
N THR A 275 -12.70 1.63 4.30
CA THR A 275 -11.43 1.24 4.92
C THR A 275 -11.10 -0.19 4.51
N CYS A 276 -9.97 -0.39 3.83
CA CYS A 276 -9.54 -1.68 3.29
C CYS A 276 -8.37 -2.23 4.09
N GLN A 277 -8.44 -3.49 4.51
CA GLN A 277 -7.34 -4.23 5.09
C GLN A 277 -6.55 -4.96 4.00
N ILE A 278 -5.25 -4.65 3.89
CA ILE A 278 -4.35 -5.29 2.93
C ILE A 278 -3.35 -6.17 3.68
N ALA A 279 -3.30 -7.45 3.33
CA ALA A 279 -2.34 -8.43 3.84
C ALA A 279 -1.46 -8.98 2.71
N MET A 280 -0.55 -9.92 3.04
CA MET A 280 0.33 -10.58 2.05
C MET A 280 -0.45 -11.28 0.92
N SER A 281 -1.66 -11.77 1.21
CA SER A 281 -2.54 -12.43 0.25
C SER A 281 -3.44 -11.46 -0.54
N GLY A 282 -3.22 -10.15 -0.44
CA GLY A 282 -4.05 -9.11 -1.03
C GLY A 282 -5.08 -8.54 -0.06
N ILE A 283 -6.22 -8.09 -0.58
CA ILE A 283 -7.30 -7.54 0.26
C ILE A 283 -7.97 -8.64 1.08
N VAL A 284 -8.11 -8.40 2.39
CA VAL A 284 -8.72 -9.36 3.34
C VAL A 284 -10.18 -8.97 3.60
N THR A 285 -10.40 -7.69 3.93
CA THR A 285 -11.71 -7.12 4.24
C THR A 285 -11.78 -5.66 3.79
N ALA A 286 -12.99 -5.21 3.47
CA ALA A 286 -13.31 -3.80 3.27
C ALA A 286 -14.50 -3.45 4.15
N LEU A 287 -14.36 -2.40 4.96
CA LEU A 287 -15.36 -1.98 5.93
C LEU A 287 -15.80 -0.55 5.62
N THR A 288 -17.11 -0.30 5.62
CA THR A 288 -17.65 1.06 5.57
C THR A 288 -17.83 1.59 6.98
N GLU A 289 -17.37 2.83 7.20
CA GLU A 289 -17.57 3.48 8.49
C GLU A 289 -19.03 3.96 8.57
N GLN A 290 -19.84 3.33 9.42
CA GLN A 290 -21.13 3.89 9.81
C GLN A 290 -20.90 4.97 10.88
N THR A 291 -21.15 6.23 10.51
CA THR A 291 -21.17 7.36 11.45
C THR A 291 -22.41 7.28 12.34
N HIS A 292 -22.40 6.44 13.37
CA HIS A 292 -23.36 6.55 14.47
C HIS A 292 -22.77 7.37 15.61
N TYR A 293 -23.10 8.66 15.64
CA TYR A 293 -23.02 9.47 16.84
C TYR A 293 -23.95 8.86 17.90
N GLY A 294 -23.38 8.14 18.87
CA GLY A 294 -24.13 7.68 20.04
C GLY A 294 -23.45 6.56 20.82
N ASN A 295 -22.62 6.92 21.80
CA ASN A 295 -22.36 6.28 23.12
C ASN A 295 -22.49 4.76 23.34
N GLN A 296 -22.40 3.90 22.32
CA GLN A 296 -22.35 2.45 22.50
C GLN A 296 -21.25 1.83 21.64
N SER A 297 -20.41 1.07 22.32
CA SER A 297 -19.11 0.54 21.94
C SER A 297 -19.19 -0.67 21.01
N ASN A 298 -20.04 -0.63 19.98
CA ASN A 298 -20.04 -1.63 18.92
C ASN A 298 -19.86 -0.91 17.59
N PHE A 299 -18.65 -0.98 17.05
CA PHE A 299 -18.41 -0.66 15.64
C PHE A 299 -19.22 -1.66 14.79
N ASN A 300 -20.45 -1.32 14.41
CA ASN A 300 -21.14 -2.02 13.33
C ASN A 300 -20.48 -1.59 12.03
N LEU A 301 -19.41 -2.31 11.68
CA LEU A 301 -18.74 -2.20 10.40
C LEU A 301 -19.45 -3.16 9.46
N ASP A 302 -20.15 -2.62 8.46
CA ASP A 302 -20.70 -3.47 7.40
C ASP A 302 -19.52 -3.94 6.55
N SER A 303 -19.28 -5.25 6.56
CA SER A 303 -18.28 -5.86 5.69
C SER A 303 -18.83 -5.82 4.26
N LEU A 304 -18.15 -5.10 3.37
CA LEU A 304 -18.46 -5.12 1.94
C LEU A 304 -18.04 -6.46 1.34
N TYR A 305 -18.69 -6.84 0.24
CA TYR A 305 -18.27 -7.97 -0.59
C TYR A 305 -16.99 -7.61 -1.34
N VAL A 306 -15.95 -8.43 -1.18
CA VAL A 306 -14.61 -8.16 -1.75
C VAL A 306 -14.05 -9.35 -2.52
N ASP A 307 -14.83 -10.42 -2.72
CA ASP A 307 -14.32 -11.64 -3.37
C ASP A 307 -13.88 -11.39 -4.81
N HIS A 308 -14.46 -10.40 -5.51
CA HIS A 308 -14.04 -10.02 -6.85
C HIS A 308 -12.63 -9.37 -6.90
N LEU A 309 -12.12 -8.89 -5.78
CA LEU A 309 -10.79 -8.29 -5.65
C LEU A 309 -9.80 -9.19 -4.89
N ARG A 310 -10.19 -10.41 -4.50
CA ARG A 310 -9.26 -11.36 -3.89
C ARG A 310 -8.28 -11.87 -4.94
N ILE A 311 -7.05 -12.13 -4.50
CA ILE A 311 -6.01 -12.68 -5.39
C ILE A 311 -6.39 -14.12 -5.74
N HIS A 312 -6.69 -14.35 -7.01
CA HIS A 312 -6.94 -15.67 -7.57
C HIS A 312 -5.85 -16.00 -8.60
N PRO A 313 -5.44 -17.27 -8.73
CA PRO A 313 -4.40 -17.66 -9.69
C PRO A 313 -4.80 -17.46 -11.16
N ILE A 314 -6.10 -17.32 -11.45
CA ILE A 314 -6.65 -17.17 -12.80
C ILE A 314 -6.92 -15.70 -13.15
N LYS A 315 -7.12 -14.83 -12.15
CA LYS A 315 -7.51 -13.42 -12.33
C LYS A 315 -6.48 -12.49 -11.69
N SER A 316 -5.99 -11.54 -12.46
CA SER A 316 -5.02 -10.52 -12.02
C SER A 316 -5.67 -9.38 -11.23
N ASP A 317 -7.00 -9.28 -11.23
CA ASP A 317 -7.76 -8.16 -10.67
C ASP A 317 -7.33 -7.82 -9.23
N GLY A 318 -7.24 -8.83 -8.37
CA GLY A 318 -6.83 -8.64 -6.98
C GLY A 318 -5.37 -8.24 -6.81
N VAL A 319 -4.48 -8.65 -7.74
CA VAL A 319 -3.06 -8.28 -7.72
C VAL A 319 -2.88 -6.81 -8.09
N TRP A 320 -3.59 -6.35 -9.14
CA TRP A 320 -3.58 -4.95 -9.57
C TRP A 320 -4.18 -4.04 -8.50
N PHE A 321 -5.33 -4.42 -7.95
CA PHE A 321 -5.97 -3.66 -6.87
C PHE A 321 -5.08 -3.57 -5.63
N ALA A 322 -4.56 -4.70 -5.12
CA ALA A 322 -3.69 -4.71 -3.95
C ALA A 322 -2.41 -3.88 -4.19
N SER A 323 -1.84 -3.93 -5.40
CA SER A 323 -0.68 -3.14 -5.77
C SER A 323 -0.97 -1.64 -5.79
N ALA A 324 -2.09 -1.23 -6.40
CA ALA A 324 -2.50 0.16 -6.47
C ALA A 324 -2.93 0.72 -5.11
N ALA A 325 -3.64 -0.05 -4.29
CA ALA A 325 -4.04 0.34 -2.94
C ALA A 325 -2.83 0.44 -1.99
N THR A 326 -1.84 -0.45 -2.15
CA THR A 326 -0.56 -0.35 -1.45
C THR A 326 0.21 0.90 -1.86
N ALA A 327 0.27 1.18 -3.17
CA ALA A 327 0.91 2.39 -3.67
C ALA A 327 0.21 3.67 -3.15
N PHE A 328 -1.13 3.67 -3.09
CA PHE A 328 -1.91 4.79 -2.57
C PHE A 328 -1.65 5.05 -1.08
N GLY A 329 -1.67 4.00 -0.26
CA GLY A 329 -1.51 4.17 1.19
C GLY A 329 -0.07 4.36 1.66
N THR A 330 0.94 4.08 0.82
CA THR A 330 2.37 4.30 1.14
C THR A 330 2.75 5.78 1.19
N SER A 331 1.84 6.71 0.87
CA SER A 331 2.14 8.15 0.89
C SER A 331 2.33 8.71 2.32
N SER A 332 3.52 9.25 2.59
CA SER A 332 3.93 10.22 3.64
C SER A 332 3.65 9.92 5.13
N GLN A 333 2.72 9.03 5.50
CA GLN A 333 2.32 8.81 6.91
C GLN A 333 2.20 7.35 7.33
N THR A 334 2.07 6.41 6.38
CA THR A 334 1.94 4.97 6.68
C THR A 334 2.64 4.14 5.62
N ILE A 335 3.58 3.29 6.02
CA ILE A 335 4.19 2.32 5.10
C ILE A 335 3.34 1.05 5.16
N LEU A 336 2.70 0.69 4.04
CA LEU A 336 1.98 -0.58 3.92
C LEU A 336 2.99 -1.69 3.61
N TRP A 337 3.62 -2.18 4.67
CA TRP A 337 4.67 -3.19 4.57
C TRP A 337 4.15 -4.61 4.38
N ASN A 338 2.83 -4.84 4.53
CA ASN A 338 2.23 -6.18 4.50
C ASN A 338 2.05 -6.75 3.09
N TYR A 339 2.07 -5.94 2.03
CA TYR A 339 1.90 -6.43 0.66
C TYR A 339 3.09 -6.04 -0.22
N LYS A 340 3.63 -7.03 -0.94
CA LYS A 340 4.67 -6.82 -1.93
C LYS A 340 4.02 -6.56 -3.28
N ILE A 341 4.32 -5.40 -3.89
CA ILE A 341 4.00 -5.18 -5.31
C ILE A 341 4.88 -6.13 -6.15
N PRO A 342 4.30 -7.01 -6.99
CA PRO A 342 5.07 -7.94 -7.81
C PRO A 342 6.11 -7.24 -8.69
N ASP A 343 7.31 -7.82 -8.79
CA ASP A 343 8.45 -7.24 -9.53
C ASP A 343 8.14 -7.07 -11.03
N GLU A 344 7.30 -7.95 -11.59
CA GLU A 344 6.80 -7.84 -12.96
C GLU A 344 6.05 -6.52 -13.20
N ILE A 345 5.13 -6.18 -12.29
CA ILE A 345 4.33 -4.94 -12.35
C ILE A 345 5.23 -3.72 -12.17
N LEU A 346 6.19 -3.78 -11.24
CA LEU A 346 7.16 -2.69 -11.04
C LEU A 346 8.05 -2.49 -12.26
N SER A 347 8.55 -3.58 -12.86
CA SER A 347 9.39 -3.53 -14.06
C SER A 347 8.62 -2.97 -15.25
N PHE A 348 7.35 -3.34 -15.38
CA PHE A 348 6.45 -2.84 -16.40
C PHE A 348 6.19 -1.34 -16.23
N ALA A 349 5.85 -0.89 -15.01
CA ALA A 349 5.56 0.51 -14.74
C ALA A 349 6.74 1.45 -15.06
N ARG A 350 7.98 0.94 -15.00
CA ARG A 350 9.22 1.67 -15.34
C ARG A 350 9.54 1.72 -16.83
N LYS A 351 8.96 0.84 -17.65
CA LYS A 351 9.26 0.77 -19.08
C LYS A 351 8.45 1.82 -19.85
N GLU A 352 9.12 2.49 -20.79
CA GLU A 352 8.46 3.31 -21.81
C GLU A 352 7.77 2.37 -22.80
N THR A 353 6.44 2.30 -22.74
CA THR A 353 5.67 1.30 -23.49
C THR A 353 4.65 1.90 -24.46
N VAL A 354 4.21 3.14 -24.23
CA VAL A 354 3.14 3.78 -25.02
C VAL A 354 3.74 4.71 -26.08
N PRO A 355 3.52 4.47 -27.39
CA PRO A 355 3.98 5.37 -28.44
C PRO A 355 3.22 6.71 -28.42
N CYS A 356 3.93 7.84 -28.54
CA CYS A 356 3.32 9.17 -28.47
C CYS A 356 2.30 9.43 -29.60
N GLY A 357 2.59 8.94 -30.80
CA GLY A 357 1.72 9.11 -31.97
C GLY A 357 0.37 8.42 -31.80
N VAL A 358 0.29 7.35 -31.02
CA VAL A 358 -0.98 6.67 -30.72
C VAL A 358 -1.90 7.57 -29.91
N LEU A 359 -1.38 8.28 -28.91
CA LEU A 359 -2.16 9.22 -28.09
C LEU A 359 -2.72 10.37 -28.92
N VAL A 360 -1.97 10.83 -29.91
CA VAL A 360 -2.40 11.86 -30.87
C VAL A 360 -3.51 11.34 -31.79
N VAL A 361 -3.35 10.15 -32.38
CA VAL A 361 -4.37 9.55 -33.25
C VAL A 361 -5.67 9.25 -32.48
N LEU A 362 -5.56 8.90 -31.19
CA LEU A 362 -6.72 8.71 -30.31
C LEU A 362 -7.42 10.04 -29.92
N GLY A 363 -6.78 11.18 -30.16
CA GLY A 363 -7.25 12.52 -29.78
C GLY A 363 -7.10 12.81 -28.29
N MET A 364 -6.13 12.17 -27.62
CA MET A 364 -5.83 12.43 -26.20
C MET A 364 -4.80 13.55 -26.02
N VAL A 365 -3.91 13.73 -26.99
CA VAL A 365 -2.81 14.71 -26.97
C VAL A 365 -2.81 15.48 -28.29
N ASP A 366 -2.47 16.76 -28.26
CA ASP A 366 -2.34 17.57 -29.46
C ASP A 366 -1.02 17.30 -30.20
N GLU A 367 -1.02 17.43 -31.53
CA GLU A 367 0.17 17.20 -32.37
C GLU A 367 1.34 18.12 -31.98
N SER A 368 1.05 19.31 -31.46
CA SER A 368 2.02 20.33 -31.08
C SER A 368 2.88 19.97 -29.85
N GLU A 369 2.38 19.10 -28.98
CA GLU A 369 3.04 18.67 -27.75
C GLU A 369 3.91 17.42 -27.96
N THR A 370 3.87 16.84 -29.17
CA THR A 370 4.62 15.63 -29.52
C THR A 370 5.84 15.91 -30.42
N PRO A 371 6.94 15.15 -30.29
CA PRO A 371 8.01 15.16 -31.28
C PRO A 371 7.48 14.84 -32.68
N ASP A 372 8.11 15.35 -33.73
CA ASP A 372 7.73 15.01 -35.12
C ASP A 372 7.84 13.49 -35.34
N TRP A 373 6.69 12.83 -35.53
CA TRP A 373 6.60 11.38 -35.73
C TRP A 373 5.87 10.97 -37.02
N ALA A 374 5.07 11.85 -37.61
CA ALA A 374 4.22 11.56 -38.78
C ALA A 374 4.74 12.23 -40.07
N THR A 375 4.58 11.56 -41.19
CA THR A 375 4.89 12.11 -42.51
C THR A 375 3.86 13.18 -42.90
N LYS A 376 4.30 14.44 -42.99
CA LYS A 376 3.45 15.57 -43.40
C LYS A 376 3.21 15.55 -44.92
N HIS A 377 1.96 15.39 -45.34
CA HIS A 377 1.57 15.40 -46.76
C HIS A 377 1.07 16.80 -47.16
N ASN A 378 1.70 17.42 -48.16
CA ASN A 378 1.26 18.71 -48.70
C ASN A 378 0.51 18.54 -50.04
N ASP A 379 -0.80 18.34 -49.94
CA ASP A 379 -1.68 18.03 -51.09
C ASP A 379 -2.11 19.26 -51.91
N TYR A 380 -1.74 20.46 -51.45
CA TYR A 380 -2.22 21.70 -52.07
C TYR A 380 -1.75 21.84 -53.53
N GLY A 381 -0.50 21.46 -53.81
CA GLY A 381 0.05 21.49 -55.18
C GLY A 381 -0.58 20.44 -56.10
N ALA A 382 -0.69 19.21 -55.64
CA ALA A 382 -1.22 18.10 -56.43
C ALA A 382 -2.72 18.28 -56.76
N SER A 383 -3.50 18.84 -55.84
CA SER A 383 -4.92 19.12 -56.05
C SER A 383 -5.16 20.26 -57.05
N ILE A 384 -4.33 21.31 -57.02
CA ILE A 384 -4.37 22.41 -57.99
C ILE A 384 -3.97 21.93 -59.39
N ASP A 385 -2.93 21.12 -59.51
CA ASP A 385 -2.49 20.57 -60.80
C ASP A 385 -3.55 19.65 -61.41
N GLN A 386 -4.19 18.81 -60.60
CA GLN A 386 -5.31 17.98 -61.04
C GLN A 386 -6.52 18.81 -61.47
N PHE A 387 -6.79 19.94 -60.82
CA PHE A 387 -7.87 20.84 -61.21
C PHE A 387 -7.55 21.57 -62.52
N ALA A 388 -6.31 22.05 -62.68
CA ALA A 388 -5.85 22.74 -63.88
C ALA A 388 -5.88 21.83 -65.12
N ARG A 389 -5.39 20.58 -64.99
CA ARG A 389 -5.46 19.57 -66.06
C ARG A 389 -6.89 19.28 -66.47
N ARG A 390 -7.80 19.09 -65.50
CA ARG A 390 -9.23 18.88 -65.75
C ARG A 390 -9.89 20.04 -66.49
N SER A 391 -9.58 21.28 -66.10
CA SER A 391 -10.12 22.47 -66.76
C SER A 391 -9.67 22.58 -68.22
N GLN A 392 -8.41 22.21 -68.51
CA GLN A 392 -7.89 22.19 -69.87
C GLN A 392 -8.51 21.08 -70.72
N GLU A 393 -8.67 19.87 -70.19
CA GLU A 393 -9.31 18.73 -70.87
C GLU A 393 -10.78 19.03 -71.20
N GLN A 394 -11.53 19.62 -70.27
CA GLN A 394 -12.91 20.04 -70.52
C GLN A 394 -13.01 21.12 -71.60
N ARG A 395 -12.10 22.10 -71.62
CA ARG A 395 -12.05 23.13 -72.66
C ARG A 395 -11.67 22.55 -74.02
N ALA A 396 -10.72 21.62 -74.07
CA ALA A 396 -10.33 20.93 -75.30
C ALA A 396 -11.48 20.09 -75.87
N ALA A 397 -12.22 19.38 -75.02
CA ALA A 397 -13.40 18.61 -75.40
C ALA A 397 -14.53 19.51 -75.95
N MET A 398 -14.83 20.63 -75.28
CA MET A 398 -15.83 21.60 -75.77
C MET A 398 -15.43 22.24 -77.12
N MET A 399 -14.14 22.53 -77.33
CA MET A 399 -13.65 23.04 -78.61
C MET A 399 -13.72 21.99 -79.74
N ALA A 400 -13.50 20.72 -79.43
CA ALA A 400 -13.67 19.62 -80.39
C ALA A 400 -15.15 19.40 -80.75
N GLU A 401 -16.06 19.50 -79.78
CA GLU A 401 -17.52 19.37 -79.97
C GLU A 401 -18.11 20.52 -80.81
N ALA A 402 -17.55 21.73 -80.70
CA ALA A 402 -17.95 22.89 -81.49
C ALA A 402 -17.66 22.73 -83.00
N ARG A 403 -16.69 21.88 -83.36
CA ARG A 403 -16.30 21.62 -84.76
C ARG A 403 -17.14 20.55 -85.46
N MET A 404 -17.96 19.80 -84.73
CA MET A 404 -18.77 18.69 -85.27
C MET A 404 -20.17 19.11 -85.73
N ALA A 405 -20.76 18.32 -86.64
CA ALA A 405 -22.11 18.51 -87.17
C ALA A 405 -23.21 18.31 -86.09
N PRO A 406 -24.41 18.92 -86.21
CA PRO A 406 -25.38 19.02 -85.12
C PRO A 406 -25.84 17.68 -84.51
N ALA A 407 -26.11 16.67 -85.36
CA ALA A 407 -26.52 15.35 -84.90
C ALA A 407 -25.39 14.55 -84.22
N GLN A 408 -24.13 14.77 -84.63
CA GLN A 408 -22.96 14.15 -84.02
C GLN A 408 -22.57 14.85 -82.70
N ARG A 409 -22.89 16.14 -82.57
CA ARG A 409 -22.68 16.94 -81.35
C ARG A 409 -23.53 16.42 -80.19
N GLU A 410 -24.80 16.08 -80.41
CA GLU A 410 -25.67 15.55 -79.35
C GLU A 410 -25.24 14.16 -78.84
N ALA A 411 -24.67 13.33 -79.71
CA ALA A 411 -24.09 12.05 -79.32
C ALA A 411 -22.80 12.25 -78.50
N ALA A 412 -21.91 13.15 -78.96
CA ALA A 412 -20.66 13.48 -78.27
C ALA A 412 -20.89 14.10 -76.89
N VAL A 413 -21.90 14.97 -76.74
CA VAL A 413 -22.27 15.56 -75.44
C VAL A 413 -22.78 14.50 -74.45
N ARG A 414 -23.59 13.53 -74.92
CA ARG A 414 -24.04 12.40 -74.07
C ARG A 414 -22.88 11.51 -73.64
N GLU A 415 -21.94 11.24 -74.54
CA GLU A 415 -20.75 10.45 -74.22
C GLU A 415 -19.79 11.18 -73.27
N ARG A 416 -19.63 12.50 -73.42
CA ARG A 416 -18.89 13.35 -72.46
C ARG A 416 -19.51 13.28 -71.07
N MET A 417 -20.83 13.49 -70.97
CA MET A 417 -21.55 13.45 -69.69
C MET A 417 -21.41 12.08 -69.00
N ARG A 418 -21.44 10.99 -69.78
CA ARG A 418 -21.18 9.65 -69.28
C ARG A 418 -19.74 9.48 -68.78
N LYS A 419 -18.74 9.86 -69.59
CA LYS A 419 -17.31 9.79 -69.22
C LYS A 419 -16.99 10.64 -67.99
N GLU A 420 -17.57 11.83 -67.89
CA GLU A 420 -17.40 12.72 -66.74
C GLU A 420 -18.01 12.12 -65.46
N THR A 421 -19.17 11.48 -65.56
CA THR A 421 -19.81 10.80 -64.42
C THR A 421 -18.99 9.59 -63.97
N GLU A 422 -18.49 8.79 -64.92
CA GLU A 422 -17.60 7.65 -64.65
C GLU A 422 -16.26 8.12 -64.02
N GLN A 423 -15.66 9.19 -64.54
CA GLN A 423 -14.44 9.80 -63.98
C GLN A 423 -14.65 10.35 -62.57
N ARG A 424 -15.77 11.05 -62.30
CA ARG A 424 -16.09 11.53 -60.94
C ARG A 424 -16.23 10.36 -59.94
N MET A 425 -16.82 9.25 -60.37
CA MET A 425 -16.93 8.05 -59.55
C MET A 425 -15.57 7.37 -59.31
N HIS A 426 -14.69 7.35 -60.31
CA HIS A 426 -13.32 6.86 -60.16
C HIS A 426 -12.50 7.75 -59.23
N ASP A 427 -12.55 9.07 -59.41
CA ASP A 427 -11.89 10.05 -58.54
C ASP A 427 -12.36 9.93 -57.08
N MET A 428 -13.67 9.74 -56.86
CA MET A 428 -14.21 9.53 -55.52
C MET A 428 -13.67 8.25 -54.88
N ARG A 429 -13.57 7.16 -55.65
CA ARG A 429 -12.99 5.88 -55.18
C ARG A 429 -11.49 5.98 -54.94
N ASP A 430 -10.76 6.71 -55.77
CA ASP A 430 -9.31 6.89 -55.66
C ASP A 430 -8.98 7.80 -54.48
N LYS A 431 -9.75 8.86 -54.24
CA LYS A 431 -9.66 9.69 -53.03
C LYS A 431 -9.95 8.87 -51.78
N MET A 432 -11.03 8.09 -51.75
CA MET A 432 -11.30 7.21 -50.61
C MET A 432 -10.17 6.21 -50.37
N ARG A 433 -9.59 5.62 -51.43
CA ARG A 433 -8.45 4.70 -51.30
C ARG A 433 -7.20 5.42 -50.80
N ALA A 434 -6.88 6.60 -51.30
CA ALA A 434 -5.75 7.41 -50.85
C ALA A 434 -5.91 7.84 -49.39
N ASP A 435 -7.11 8.31 -49.01
CA ASP A 435 -7.41 8.71 -47.63
C ASP A 435 -7.36 7.51 -46.67
N GLN A 436 -7.83 6.34 -47.10
CA GLN A 436 -7.70 5.10 -46.33
C GLN A 436 -6.23 4.71 -46.17
N GLN A 437 -5.46 4.69 -47.25
CA GLN A 437 -4.02 4.40 -47.21
C GLN A 437 -3.26 5.37 -46.31
N ARG A 438 -3.61 6.66 -46.32
CA ARG A 438 -3.01 7.67 -45.44
C ARG A 438 -3.36 7.46 -43.98
N ARG A 439 -4.62 7.11 -43.68
CA ARG A 439 -5.02 6.77 -42.31
C ARG A 439 -4.27 5.53 -41.82
N ASP A 440 -4.18 4.51 -42.66
CA ASP A 440 -3.47 3.26 -42.36
C ASP A 440 -1.96 3.52 -42.19
N GLN A 441 -1.36 4.35 -43.05
CA GLN A 441 0.04 4.77 -42.95
C GLN A 441 0.28 5.57 -41.67
N ARG A 442 -0.56 6.57 -41.39
CA ARG A 442 -0.46 7.40 -40.18
C ARG A 442 -0.61 6.57 -38.91
N MET A 443 -1.48 5.55 -38.92
CA MET A 443 -1.62 4.60 -37.84
C MET A 443 -0.36 3.72 -37.69
N MET A 444 0.23 3.24 -38.79
CA MET A 444 1.49 2.49 -38.73
C MET A 444 2.66 3.33 -38.21
N GLU A 445 2.79 4.58 -38.67
CA GLU A 445 3.77 5.55 -38.16
C GLU A 445 3.53 5.86 -36.67
N ALA A 446 2.27 5.97 -36.25
CA ALA A 446 1.91 6.18 -34.84
C ALA A 446 2.38 5.02 -33.96
N LEU A 447 2.21 3.77 -34.39
CA LEU A 447 2.65 2.59 -33.66
C LEU A 447 4.17 2.49 -33.53
N GLN A 448 4.91 3.04 -34.50
CA GLN A 448 6.38 3.08 -34.52
C GLN A 448 6.97 4.34 -33.90
N SER A 449 6.13 5.27 -33.44
CA SER A 449 6.57 6.52 -32.85
C SER A 449 7.38 6.33 -31.56
N PRO A 450 8.17 7.34 -31.15
CA PRO A 450 8.89 7.31 -29.89
C PRO A 450 7.97 6.96 -28.71
N LYS A 451 8.44 6.07 -27.84
CA LYS A 451 7.70 5.67 -26.66
C LYS A 451 7.86 6.73 -25.59
N TRP A 452 6.76 7.02 -24.89
CA TRP A 452 6.73 7.96 -23.80
C TRP A 452 6.75 7.27 -22.45
N ASP A 453 7.22 8.06 -21.50
CA ASP A 453 7.32 7.67 -20.12
C ASP A 453 5.93 7.64 -19.45
N THR A 454 5.70 6.66 -18.57
CA THR A 454 4.37 6.38 -17.99
C THR A 454 3.79 7.54 -17.20
N LYS A 455 4.65 8.39 -16.61
CA LYS A 455 4.25 9.62 -15.92
C LYS A 455 3.69 10.67 -16.88
N LEU A 456 4.41 10.93 -17.97
CA LEU A 456 4.01 11.91 -18.96
C LEU A 456 2.67 11.50 -19.60
N VAL A 457 2.52 10.21 -19.91
CA VAL A 457 1.25 9.66 -20.44
C VAL A 457 0.10 9.86 -19.45
N ALA A 458 0.34 9.66 -18.15
CA ALA A 458 -0.66 9.85 -17.11
C ALA A 458 -1.04 11.32 -16.88
N GLU A 459 -0.12 12.26 -17.03
CA GLU A 459 -0.40 13.70 -16.93
C GLU A 459 -1.32 14.16 -18.07
N HIS A 460 -1.01 13.77 -19.30
CA HIS A 460 -1.85 14.09 -20.44
C HIS A 460 -3.21 13.38 -20.40
N SER A 461 -3.25 12.12 -19.95
CA SER A 461 -4.52 11.40 -19.80
C SER A 461 -5.39 12.02 -18.70
N LEU A 462 -4.80 12.52 -17.61
CA LEU A 462 -5.51 13.27 -16.57
C LEU A 462 -6.07 14.59 -17.10
N GLN A 463 -5.31 15.32 -17.91
CA GLN A 463 -5.80 16.53 -18.58
C GLN A 463 -6.97 16.22 -19.53
N TRP A 464 -6.87 15.13 -20.30
CA TRP A 464 -7.95 14.68 -21.18
C TRP A 464 -9.21 14.29 -20.41
N LEU A 465 -9.08 13.57 -19.29
CA LEU A 465 -10.21 13.20 -18.44
C LEU A 465 -10.88 14.42 -17.81
N LYS A 466 -10.10 15.45 -17.43
CA LYS A 466 -10.62 16.74 -16.95
C LYS A 466 -11.34 17.51 -18.05
N ALA A 467 -10.78 17.56 -19.26
CA ALA A 467 -11.37 18.25 -20.40
C ALA A 467 -12.73 17.64 -20.82
N ASN A 468 -12.88 16.31 -20.70
CA ASN A 468 -14.12 15.60 -21.02
C ASN A 468 -15.14 15.57 -19.87
N GLY A 469 -14.86 16.24 -18.75
CA GLY A 469 -15.79 16.37 -17.62
C GLY A 469 -15.97 15.09 -16.78
N HIS A 470 -15.08 14.10 -16.91
CA HIS A 470 -15.10 12.89 -16.07
C HIS A 470 -14.64 13.17 -14.63
N TRP A 471 -13.73 14.11 -14.46
CA TRP A 471 -13.23 14.56 -13.15
C TRP A 471 -13.22 16.08 -13.06
N ASP A 472 -13.36 16.61 -11.86
CA ASP A 472 -13.26 18.06 -11.63
C ASP A 472 -11.81 18.55 -11.81
N ALA A 473 -11.64 19.78 -12.31
CA ALA A 473 -10.34 20.36 -12.63
C ALA A 473 -9.45 20.52 -11.38
N SER A 474 -10.07 20.66 -10.21
CA SER A 474 -9.43 20.87 -8.90
C SER A 474 -8.75 19.62 -8.31
N LEU A 475 -9.07 18.42 -8.81
CA LEU A 475 -8.63 17.17 -8.20
C LEU A 475 -7.16 16.83 -8.54
N SER A 476 -6.41 16.36 -7.54
CA SER A 476 -5.04 15.87 -7.71
C SER A 476 -5.03 14.42 -8.24
N LEU A 477 -3.91 13.97 -8.84
CA LEU A 477 -3.72 12.59 -9.30
C LEU A 477 -4.06 11.57 -8.20
N LYS A 478 -3.62 11.86 -6.97
CA LYS A 478 -3.83 10.99 -5.82
C LYS A 478 -5.30 10.89 -5.45
N ASP A 479 -6.03 12.00 -5.44
CA ASP A 479 -7.46 12.00 -5.11
C ASP A 479 -8.27 11.22 -6.14
N VAL A 480 -7.98 11.42 -7.43
CA VAL A 480 -8.61 10.67 -8.53
C VAL A 480 -8.38 9.17 -8.38
N VAL A 481 -7.14 8.74 -8.11
CA VAL A 481 -6.86 7.31 -7.90
C VAL A 481 -7.55 6.78 -6.64
N GLY A 482 -7.62 7.58 -5.56
CA GLY A 482 -8.38 7.22 -4.36
C GLY A 482 -9.86 6.95 -4.65
N PHE A 483 -10.51 7.80 -5.44
CA PHE A 483 -11.90 7.63 -5.88
C PHE A 483 -12.07 6.44 -6.83
N MET A 484 -11.09 6.20 -7.70
CA MET A 484 -11.11 5.03 -8.57
C MET A 484 -11.02 3.73 -7.77
N LEU A 485 -10.11 3.66 -6.79
CA LEU A 485 -9.99 2.49 -5.91
C LEU A 485 -11.26 2.29 -5.09
N HIS A 486 -11.88 3.37 -4.59
CA HIS A 486 -13.18 3.33 -3.94
C HIS A 486 -14.26 2.71 -4.84
N ARG A 487 -14.32 3.16 -6.11
CA ARG A 487 -15.24 2.59 -7.10
C ARG A 487 -14.94 1.14 -7.44
N MET A 488 -13.67 0.74 -7.53
CA MET A 488 -13.29 -0.67 -7.78
C MET A 488 -13.78 -1.61 -6.68
N VAL A 489 -13.86 -1.13 -5.42
CA VAL A 489 -14.40 -1.93 -4.31
C VAL A 489 -15.92 -2.10 -4.44
N LEU A 490 -16.64 -1.07 -4.86
CA LEU A 490 -18.10 -1.11 -4.98
C LEU A 490 -18.60 -1.78 -6.27
N ASP A 491 -17.84 -1.67 -7.36
CA ASP A 491 -18.22 -2.11 -8.70
C ASP A 491 -17.17 -3.09 -9.26
N GLY A 492 -17.52 -4.38 -9.23
CA GLY A 492 -16.65 -5.45 -9.72
C GLY A 492 -16.50 -5.52 -11.24
N GLU A 493 -17.48 -5.03 -12.01
CA GLU A 493 -17.38 -4.96 -13.47
C GLU A 493 -16.40 -3.87 -13.88
N PHE A 494 -16.49 -2.71 -13.23
CA PHE A 494 -15.53 -1.63 -13.42
C PHE A 494 -14.10 -2.05 -13.06
N ALA A 495 -13.93 -2.75 -11.93
CA ALA A 495 -12.63 -3.29 -11.53
C ALA A 495 -12.07 -4.26 -12.58
N SER A 496 -12.90 -5.21 -13.04
CA SER A 496 -12.51 -6.21 -14.05
C SER A 496 -12.12 -5.56 -15.38
N ASN A 497 -12.87 -4.54 -15.84
CA ASN A 497 -12.59 -3.84 -17.09
C ASN A 497 -11.25 -3.09 -17.04
N ILE A 498 -10.97 -2.39 -15.95
CA ILE A 498 -9.69 -1.70 -15.78
C ILE A 498 -8.53 -2.71 -15.68
N CYS A 499 -8.70 -3.79 -14.92
CA CYS A 499 -7.65 -4.80 -14.78
C CYS A 499 -7.37 -5.54 -16.09
N ARG A 500 -8.41 -5.84 -16.88
CA ARG A 500 -8.25 -6.36 -18.24
C ARG A 500 -7.46 -5.40 -19.13
N MET A 501 -7.72 -4.10 -19.05
CA MET A 501 -6.95 -3.09 -19.79
C MET A 501 -5.49 -3.02 -19.32
N LEU A 502 -5.23 -3.15 -18.01
CA LEU A 502 -3.88 -3.22 -17.45
C LEU A 502 -3.13 -4.47 -17.89
N ASP A 503 -3.80 -5.62 -17.99
CA ASP A 503 -3.21 -6.87 -18.47
C ASP A 503 -2.88 -6.81 -19.96
N LEU A 504 -3.79 -6.25 -20.79
CA LEU A 504 -3.52 -6.00 -22.19
C LEU A 504 -2.29 -5.09 -22.32
N TRP A 505 -2.24 -4.03 -21.52
CA TRP A 505 -1.10 -3.10 -21.52
C TRP A 505 0.21 -3.78 -21.12
N LYS A 506 0.19 -4.56 -20.03
CA LYS A 506 1.35 -5.35 -19.62
C LYS A 506 1.82 -6.29 -20.72
N ALA A 507 0.89 -6.99 -21.39
CA ALA A 507 1.21 -7.95 -22.44
C ALA A 507 1.93 -7.30 -23.63
N TRP A 508 1.47 -6.17 -24.14
CA TRP A 508 2.17 -5.50 -25.26
C TRP A 508 3.48 -4.83 -24.81
N GLY A 509 3.56 -4.38 -23.55
CA GLY A 509 4.78 -3.87 -22.95
C GLY A 509 5.89 -4.92 -22.83
N GLU A 510 5.54 -6.19 -22.62
CA GLU A 510 6.46 -7.32 -22.56
C GLU A 510 6.86 -7.83 -23.95
N VAL A 511 5.93 -7.87 -24.90
CA VAL A 511 6.17 -8.32 -26.29
C VAL A 511 7.01 -7.31 -27.09
N GLY A 512 7.22 -6.10 -26.57
CA GLY A 512 8.15 -5.11 -27.12
C GLY A 512 7.51 -4.03 -27.98
N GLY A 513 6.19 -3.98 -28.09
CA GLY A 513 5.46 -2.98 -28.86
C GLY A 513 3.98 -3.27 -28.99
N MET A 514 3.23 -2.21 -29.31
CA MET A 514 1.77 -2.21 -29.43
C MET A 514 1.34 -2.71 -30.82
N ARG A 515 0.32 -3.58 -30.88
CA ARG A 515 -0.26 -4.08 -32.14
C ARG A 515 -1.49 -3.27 -32.55
N GLN A 516 -1.91 -3.44 -33.80
CA GLN A 516 -3.14 -2.81 -34.31
C GLN A 516 -4.40 -3.30 -33.57
N SER A 517 -4.42 -4.55 -33.09
CA SER A 517 -5.50 -5.08 -32.24
C SER A 517 -5.60 -4.32 -30.91
N ASP A 518 -4.45 -3.99 -30.33
CA ASP A 518 -4.37 -3.32 -29.04
C ASP A 518 -4.83 -1.86 -29.19
N TYR A 519 -4.52 -1.23 -30.33
CA TYR A 519 -5.03 0.09 -30.69
C TYR A 519 -6.56 0.13 -30.76
N GLN A 520 -7.18 -0.87 -31.41
CA GLN A 520 -8.63 -0.96 -31.49
C GLN A 520 -9.26 -1.13 -30.09
N ALA A 521 -8.68 -1.97 -29.24
CA ALA A 521 -9.15 -2.15 -27.87
C ALA A 521 -9.10 -0.84 -27.05
N ILE A 522 -8.04 -0.04 -27.20
CA ILE A 522 -7.96 1.28 -26.54
C ILE A 522 -8.95 2.28 -27.16
N GLN A 523 -9.19 2.21 -28.47
CA GLN A 523 -10.14 3.08 -29.15
C GLN A 523 -11.58 2.85 -28.66
N ASP A 524 -11.93 1.59 -28.39
CA ASP A 524 -13.24 1.21 -27.86
C ASP A 524 -13.42 1.64 -26.40
N GLU A 525 -12.36 1.53 -25.57
CA GLU A 525 -12.38 1.81 -24.13
C GLU A 525 -11.41 2.92 -23.71
N LYS A 526 -11.44 4.07 -24.41
CA LYS A 526 -10.61 5.26 -24.10
C LYS A 526 -10.60 5.68 -22.62
N PRO A 527 -11.76 5.80 -21.91
CA PRO A 527 -11.73 6.18 -20.50
C PRO A 527 -11.13 5.09 -19.60
N GLY A 528 -11.25 3.81 -19.97
CA GLY A 528 -10.63 2.70 -19.25
C GLY A 528 -9.11 2.76 -19.33
N PHE A 529 -8.57 3.03 -20.51
CA PHE A 529 -7.12 3.23 -20.71
C PHE A 529 -6.60 4.46 -19.95
N ALA A 530 -7.30 5.60 -20.03
CA ALA A 530 -6.89 6.79 -19.30
C ALA A 530 -6.83 6.53 -17.78
N ASN A 531 -7.85 5.90 -17.21
CA ASN A 531 -7.87 5.48 -15.81
C ASN A 531 -6.70 4.52 -15.46
N ALA A 532 -6.45 3.52 -16.32
CA ALA A 532 -5.34 2.57 -16.13
C ALA A 532 -3.98 3.29 -16.09
N THR A 533 -3.76 4.31 -16.91
CA THR A 533 -2.50 5.10 -16.91
C THR A 533 -2.26 5.82 -15.58
N LEU A 534 -3.31 6.31 -14.91
CA LEU A 534 -3.20 6.96 -13.60
C LEU A 534 -2.78 5.96 -12.51
N LEU A 535 -3.31 4.73 -12.54
CA LEU A 535 -2.94 3.67 -11.60
C LEU A 535 -1.46 3.27 -11.76
N VAL A 536 -1.00 3.11 -12.99
CA VAL A 536 0.40 2.76 -13.28
C VAL A 536 1.37 3.87 -12.86
N ALA A 537 1.00 5.14 -13.06
CA ALA A 537 1.81 6.27 -12.60
C ALA A 537 1.98 6.28 -11.08
N LEU A 538 0.91 6.02 -10.32
CA LEU A 538 0.99 5.93 -8.85
C LEU A 538 1.88 4.76 -8.39
N ILE A 539 1.75 3.59 -9.03
CA ILE A 539 2.60 2.43 -8.73
C ILE A 539 4.08 2.74 -9.03
N ARG A 540 4.35 3.47 -10.12
CA ARG A 540 5.71 3.89 -10.44
C ARG A 540 6.30 4.84 -9.40
N ASP A 541 5.54 5.83 -8.95
CA ASP A 541 6.02 6.80 -7.96
C ASP A 541 6.46 6.12 -6.67
N THR A 542 5.70 5.14 -6.20
CA THR A 542 6.06 4.33 -5.01
C THR A 542 7.25 3.41 -5.25
N SER A 543 7.47 2.94 -6.48
CA SER A 543 8.64 2.14 -6.85
C SER A 543 9.97 2.92 -6.82
N THR A 544 9.90 4.24 -7.03
CA THR A 544 11.09 5.11 -6.98
C THR A 544 11.48 5.51 -5.55
N ALA A 545 10.55 5.38 -4.60
CA ALA A 545 10.84 5.60 -3.19
C ALA A 545 11.66 4.44 -2.63
N VAL A 546 12.68 4.77 -1.82
CA VAL A 546 13.51 3.82 -1.05
C VAL A 546 12.64 2.78 -0.30
N GLU A 547 11.42 3.19 0.06
CA GLU A 547 10.35 2.46 0.72
C GLU A 547 10.01 1.09 0.07
N GLY A 548 10.05 0.97 -1.26
CA GLY A 548 9.73 -0.29 -1.95
C GLY A 548 10.72 -1.43 -1.63
N THR A 549 11.99 -1.10 -1.36
CA THR A 549 13.01 -2.09 -0.95
C THR A 549 12.90 -2.44 0.53
N VAL A 550 12.45 -1.51 1.37
CA VAL A 550 12.30 -1.72 2.81
C VAL A 550 11.19 -2.71 3.11
N SER A 551 10.03 -2.57 2.47
CA SER A 551 8.90 -3.50 2.65
C SER A 551 9.28 -4.94 2.29
N MET A 552 10.10 -5.11 1.25
CA MET A 552 10.67 -6.39 0.84
C MET A 552 11.58 -7.00 1.90
N ASP A 553 12.60 -6.24 2.34
CA ASP A 553 13.55 -6.71 3.34
C ASP A 553 12.82 -7.01 4.67
N LEU A 554 11.82 -6.20 5.04
CA LEU A 554 10.99 -6.38 6.23
C LEU A 554 10.22 -7.71 6.18
N GLN A 555 9.45 -7.96 5.11
CA GLN A 555 8.67 -9.18 4.97
C GLN A 555 9.53 -10.43 5.01
N GLU A 556 10.68 -10.41 4.33
CA GLU A 556 11.58 -11.56 4.32
C GLU A 556 12.16 -11.82 5.70
N CYS A 557 12.55 -10.77 6.44
CA CYS A 557 12.99 -10.88 7.83
C CYS A 557 11.90 -11.40 8.77
N LEU A 558 10.66 -10.91 8.65
CA LEU A 558 9.53 -11.37 9.46
C LEU A 558 9.17 -12.83 9.16
N ARG A 559 9.33 -13.28 7.91
CA ARG A 559 9.15 -14.68 7.53
C ARG A 559 10.24 -15.59 8.10
N MET A 560 11.49 -15.11 8.12
CA MET A 560 12.62 -15.86 8.71
C MET A 560 12.52 -15.95 10.24
N TRP A 561 12.12 -14.86 10.89
CA TRP A 561 12.09 -14.71 12.34
C TRP A 561 10.66 -14.54 12.85
N ARG A 562 9.95 -15.65 13.07
CA ARG A 562 8.59 -15.59 13.63
C ARG A 562 8.59 -15.09 15.08
N LYS A 563 9.62 -15.44 15.86
CA LYS A 563 9.77 -15.08 17.26
C LYS A 563 11.15 -14.49 17.52
N VAL A 564 11.19 -13.47 18.36
CA VAL A 564 12.43 -12.76 18.72
C VAL A 564 12.51 -12.59 20.24
N ARG A 565 13.73 -12.33 20.72
CA ARG A 565 14.03 -12.08 22.13
C ARG A 565 14.19 -10.57 22.32
N LEU A 566 13.39 -9.98 23.20
CA LEU A 566 13.41 -8.54 23.46
C LEU A 566 13.96 -8.25 24.86
N GLY A 567 14.98 -7.40 25.00
CA GLY A 567 15.47 -6.95 26.31
C GLY A 567 16.75 -6.13 26.33
#